data_AF-A0A0Q9N0Y0-F1
#
_entry.id   AF-A0A0Q9N0Y0-F1
#
_cell.length_a   1.000
_cell.length_b   1.000
_cell.length_c   1.000
_cell.angle_alpha   90.00
_cell.angle_beta   90.00
_cell.angle_gamma   90.00
#
_symmetry.space_group_name_H-M   'P 1'
#
loop_
_entity.id
_entity.type
_entity.pdbx_description
1 polymer ?
#
loop_
_entity_poly.entity_id
_entity_poly.type
_entity_poly.pdbx_seq_one_letter_code
_entity_poly.pdbx_strand_id
1 'polypeptide(L)'
;MFRTLARLVVDPTLLNPAAIPNPDVVFAHNPRQLSRWLEEVFAVNGVVKYFPNPAPPLTASTGQQAVINGLKMPPGLLTELPSAITQGTAIPPGYKVNPLLGTTTPLPWDHLIYAFLLENTGIVEILGEVVRRYKVGETLAPPSVQTLVWARNTEELFFRDPPAFHILGVSSQLRPDARVNRRNAYWRMFGRDLSHPPLGAPLEGQPWKRDVGAGTNARFFDIWEELLRQVWQGILNDRNQGGPNATDRSYIAYLCQSLSEMLTMRRRGGMLAQEEFAYVTMLNWFHLTVEYETPVVRDLKAEAGTNGNPADRLAAIGARVGITPPRESRELFELAGLLSPLMWFIENGAFNDESDAEMLYHSNLVPNPVVADAMIRIIDLWQSATGTRIKDPTVVSVSPDARRPAQPLRLPEPTPTAAAPVFTPSSNGNKAKV
;
A
#
# COMPACT_ATOMS: atom_id res chain seq x y z
N MET A 1 10.28 3.86 1.59
CA MET A 1 11.28 4.40 2.54
C MET A 1 12.70 3.90 2.30
N PHE A 2 13.04 2.63 2.53
CA PHE A 2 14.42 2.13 2.32
C PHE A 2 14.94 2.23 0.87
N ARG A 3 14.08 2.08 -0.14
CA ARG A 3 14.40 2.37 -1.54
C ARG A 3 14.80 3.84 -1.73
N THR A 4 14.08 4.76 -1.07
CA THR A 4 14.45 6.19 -1.02
C THR A 4 15.77 6.38 -0.30
N LEU A 5 16.02 5.67 0.81
CA LEU A 5 17.30 5.73 1.51
C LEU A 5 18.46 5.24 0.63
N ALA A 6 18.27 4.13 -0.10
CA ALA A 6 19.26 3.59 -1.03
C ALA A 6 19.61 4.59 -2.14
N ARG A 7 18.66 5.45 -2.54
CA ARG A 7 18.90 6.60 -3.43
C ARG A 7 19.62 7.73 -2.71
N LEU A 8 19.16 8.15 -1.54
CA LEU A 8 19.71 9.26 -0.77
C LEU A 8 21.18 9.06 -0.38
N VAL A 9 21.58 7.83 -0.11
CA VAL A 9 22.98 7.48 0.18
C VAL A 9 23.90 7.78 -1.00
N VAL A 10 23.39 7.68 -2.23
CA VAL A 10 24.12 7.91 -3.48
C VAL A 10 23.97 9.36 -3.94
N ASP A 11 22.73 9.84 -4.02
CA ASP A 11 22.35 11.22 -4.36
C ASP A 11 21.44 11.81 -3.27
N PRO A 12 21.98 12.66 -2.37
CA PRO A 12 21.23 13.26 -1.27
C PRO A 12 20.20 14.29 -1.73
N THR A 13 20.32 14.78 -2.98
CA THR A 13 19.40 15.78 -3.53
C THR A 13 18.15 15.15 -4.15
N LEU A 14 18.22 13.85 -4.49
CA LEU A 14 17.22 13.13 -5.29
C LEU A 14 16.93 13.77 -6.67
N LEU A 15 17.80 14.69 -7.12
CA LEU A 15 17.61 15.41 -8.38
C LEU A 15 18.14 14.62 -9.58
N ASN A 16 19.02 13.65 -9.37
CA ASN A 16 19.55 12.81 -10.44
C ASN A 16 18.72 11.52 -10.59
N PRO A 17 17.83 11.42 -11.60
CA PRO A 17 17.06 10.20 -11.83
C PRO A 17 17.93 9.02 -12.28
N ALA A 18 19.15 9.26 -12.79
CA ALA A 18 20.09 8.23 -13.23
C ALA A 18 20.96 7.67 -12.09
N ALA A 19 20.86 8.21 -10.87
CA ALA A 19 21.59 7.69 -9.72
C ALA A 19 21.09 6.27 -9.37
N ILE A 20 21.96 5.28 -9.51
CA ILE A 20 21.66 3.88 -9.20
C ILE A 20 21.63 3.71 -7.67
N PRO A 21 20.52 3.21 -7.08
CA PRO A 21 20.43 2.99 -5.64
C PRO A 21 21.47 1.97 -5.16
N ASN A 22 21.99 2.15 -3.93
CA ASN A 22 22.94 1.22 -3.33
C ASN A 22 22.31 0.48 -2.13
N PRO A 23 21.67 -0.69 -2.34
CA PRO A 23 21.05 -1.46 -1.26
C PRO A 23 22.06 -2.00 -0.24
N ASP A 24 23.29 -2.30 -0.66
CA ASP A 24 24.30 -2.91 0.21
C ASP A 24 24.69 -1.98 1.36
N VAL A 25 24.75 -0.67 1.11
CA VAL A 25 25.00 0.33 2.18
C VAL A 25 23.82 0.40 3.14
N VAL A 26 22.58 0.38 2.63
CA VAL A 26 21.38 0.39 3.49
C VAL A 26 21.34 -0.83 4.40
N PHE A 27 21.61 -2.00 3.85
CA PHE A 27 21.61 -3.25 4.61
C PHE A 27 22.76 -3.37 5.60
N ALA A 28 23.85 -2.65 5.41
CA ALA A 28 24.99 -2.68 6.31
C ALA A 28 24.79 -1.84 7.59
N HIS A 29 23.85 -0.89 7.60
CA HIS A 29 23.57 -0.07 8.78
C HIS A 29 23.08 -0.88 9.98
N ASN A 30 23.36 -0.39 11.19
CA ASN A 30 22.86 -1.03 12.40
C ASN A 30 21.32 -0.90 12.49
N PRO A 31 20.58 -1.90 13.01
CA PRO A 31 19.12 -1.82 13.14
C PRO A 31 18.69 -0.56 13.87
N ARG A 32 19.40 -0.15 14.93
CA ARG A 32 19.09 1.05 15.70
C ARG A 32 19.20 2.34 14.88
N GLN A 33 20.17 2.42 13.95
CA GLN A 33 20.30 3.57 13.06
C GLN A 33 19.12 3.63 12.08
N LEU A 34 18.73 2.48 11.51
CA LEU A 34 17.61 2.38 10.58
C LEU A 34 16.29 2.71 11.28
N SER A 35 16.02 2.10 12.44
CA SER A 35 14.90 2.44 13.32
C SER A 35 14.82 3.94 13.58
N ARG A 36 15.97 4.53 13.94
CA ARG A 36 16.02 5.94 14.28
C ARG A 36 15.79 6.85 13.08
N TRP A 37 16.31 6.48 11.91
CA TRP A 37 16.07 7.20 10.68
C TRP A 37 14.59 7.22 10.30
N LEU A 38 13.86 6.11 10.53
CA LEU A 38 12.43 6.06 10.28
C LEU A 38 11.63 7.01 11.19
N GLU A 39 12.03 7.14 12.46
CA GLU A 39 11.43 8.11 13.40
C GLU A 39 11.62 9.55 12.92
N GLU A 40 12.83 9.87 12.43
CA GLU A 40 13.17 11.17 11.87
C GLU A 40 12.33 11.49 10.63
N VAL A 41 12.21 10.53 9.70
CA VAL A 41 11.36 10.68 8.51
C VAL A 41 9.90 10.89 8.89
N PHE A 42 9.38 10.05 9.79
CA PHE A 42 7.98 10.14 10.22
C PHE A 42 7.68 11.51 10.87
N ALA A 43 8.60 12.00 11.69
CA ALA A 43 8.46 13.28 12.39
C ALA A 43 8.38 14.49 11.45
N VAL A 44 9.05 14.43 10.29
CA VAL A 44 9.02 15.49 9.26
C VAL A 44 7.68 15.50 8.50
N ASN A 45 6.99 14.35 8.41
CA ASN A 45 5.70 14.19 7.73
C ASN A 45 5.69 14.73 6.29
N GLY A 46 6.40 14.05 5.38
CA GLY A 46 6.57 14.54 4.02
C GLY A 46 5.62 14.01 2.98
N VAL A 47 5.17 14.92 2.11
CA VAL A 47 4.84 14.61 0.72
C VAL A 47 5.81 15.39 -0.16
N VAL A 48 6.45 14.72 -1.11
CA VAL A 48 7.17 15.40 -2.20
C VAL A 48 6.34 15.28 -3.46
N LYS A 49 6.47 16.26 -4.36
CA LYS A 49 5.87 16.22 -5.70
C LYS A 49 6.25 14.91 -6.41
N TYR A 50 5.29 14.00 -6.58
CA TYR A 50 5.51 12.73 -7.29
C TYR A 50 5.57 12.90 -8.82
N PHE A 51 5.01 13.98 -9.37
CA PHE A 51 5.05 14.30 -10.80
C PHE A 51 5.76 15.64 -11.07
N PRO A 52 6.41 15.79 -12.24
CA PRO A 52 6.67 17.11 -12.78
C PRO A 52 5.34 17.86 -12.95
N ASN A 53 5.38 19.18 -12.68
CA ASN A 53 4.28 20.14 -12.88
C ASN A 53 3.44 19.81 -14.14
N PRO A 54 2.09 19.76 -14.10
CA PRO A 54 1.22 20.72 -13.39
C PRO A 54 0.30 20.14 -12.31
N ALA A 55 0.59 18.96 -11.73
CA ALA A 55 -0.27 18.43 -10.67
C ALA A 55 -0.32 19.37 -9.44
N PRO A 56 -1.51 19.59 -8.83
CA PRO A 56 -1.62 20.44 -7.65
C PRO A 56 -0.73 19.94 -6.52
N PRO A 57 -0.12 20.84 -5.73
CA PRO A 57 0.75 20.44 -4.63
C PRO A 57 -0.04 19.66 -3.58
N LEU A 58 0.42 18.45 -3.27
CA LEU A 58 -0.14 17.62 -2.20
C LEU A 58 0.17 18.29 -0.85
N THR A 59 -0.85 18.43 0.01
CA THR A 59 -0.76 19.25 1.25
C THR A 59 -0.52 18.44 2.53
N ALA A 60 -0.78 17.13 2.55
CA ALA A 60 -0.34 16.22 3.63
C ALA A 60 -0.45 14.75 3.18
N SER A 61 0.49 13.89 3.62
CA SER A 61 0.47 12.46 3.27
C SER A 61 -0.47 11.68 4.17
N THR A 62 -0.63 12.04 5.45
CA THR A 62 -1.25 11.08 6.39
C THR A 62 -2.21 11.70 7.39
N GLY A 63 -3.45 11.90 6.95
CA GLY A 63 -4.53 12.26 7.87
C GLY A 63 -4.28 13.54 8.65
N GLN A 64 -4.73 13.60 9.90
CA GLN A 64 -4.73 14.83 10.69
C GLN A 64 -3.35 15.10 11.31
N GLN A 65 -2.73 16.24 10.98
CA GLN A 65 -1.41 16.66 11.48
C GLN A 65 -1.26 16.59 13.02
N ALA A 66 -2.35 16.83 13.75
CA ALA A 66 -2.37 16.72 15.21
C ALA A 66 -2.01 15.31 15.70
N VAL A 67 -2.46 14.26 14.99
CA VAL A 67 -2.19 12.86 15.34
C VAL A 67 -0.74 12.52 15.07
N ILE A 68 -0.20 12.96 13.93
CA ILE A 68 1.23 12.81 13.62
C ILE A 68 2.09 13.50 14.68
N ASN A 69 1.71 14.72 15.10
CA ASN A 69 2.40 15.42 16.17
C ASN A 69 2.33 14.70 17.52
N GLY A 70 1.26 13.93 17.77
CA GLY A 70 1.11 13.11 18.98
C GLY A 70 1.85 11.76 18.91
N LEU A 71 2.06 11.22 17.71
CA LEU A 71 2.75 9.94 17.51
C LEU A 71 4.26 10.08 17.30
N LYS A 72 4.73 11.22 16.79
CA LYS A 72 6.16 11.43 16.56
C LYS A 72 6.93 11.50 17.87
N MET A 73 8.20 11.10 17.81
CA MET A 73 9.09 11.17 18.95
C MET A 73 9.25 12.62 19.47
N PRO A 74 9.37 12.84 20.79
CA PRO A 74 9.59 14.17 21.35
C PRO A 74 10.80 14.89 20.72
N PRO A 75 10.70 16.21 20.45
CA PRO A 75 11.76 16.96 19.76
C PRO A 75 13.15 16.83 20.36
N GLY A 76 13.28 16.83 21.70
CA GLY A 76 14.57 16.68 22.37
C GLY A 76 15.25 15.34 22.05
N LEU A 77 14.48 14.25 22.04
CA LEU A 77 14.99 12.95 21.63
C LEU A 77 15.32 12.92 20.14
N LEU A 78 14.56 13.63 19.28
CA LEU A 78 14.84 13.76 17.85
C LEU A 78 16.18 14.48 17.55
N THR A 79 16.57 15.43 18.39
CA THR A 79 17.83 16.19 18.22
C THR A 79 19.03 15.55 18.90
N GLU A 80 18.86 14.90 20.05
CA GLU A 80 19.97 14.41 20.87
C GLU A 80 20.50 13.03 20.45
N LEU A 81 19.66 12.21 19.80
CA LEU A 81 19.99 10.83 19.43
C LEU A 81 19.80 10.56 17.93
N PRO A 82 20.46 11.32 17.04
CA PRO A 82 20.22 11.20 15.61
C PRO A 82 20.61 9.83 15.05
N SER A 83 20.00 9.44 13.92
CA SER A 83 20.27 8.19 13.21
C SER A 83 21.74 8.03 12.78
N ALA A 84 22.43 9.16 12.60
CA ALA A 84 23.78 9.26 12.06
C ALA A 84 23.93 8.63 10.66
N ILE A 85 22.84 8.46 9.92
CA ILE A 85 22.87 8.03 8.52
C ILE A 85 23.12 9.26 7.65
N THR A 86 24.24 9.23 6.90
CA THR A 86 24.72 10.37 6.10
C THR A 86 25.20 9.90 4.73
N GLN A 87 25.39 10.81 3.78
CA GLN A 87 25.81 10.46 2.42
C GLN A 87 27.17 9.72 2.43
N GLY A 88 27.28 8.65 1.64
CA GLY A 88 28.56 7.98 1.41
C GLY A 88 29.17 7.28 2.64
N THR A 89 28.41 7.01 3.70
CA THR A 89 28.93 6.26 4.87
C THR A 89 29.28 4.83 4.49
N ALA A 90 30.52 4.61 4.06
CA ALA A 90 31.22 3.35 4.26
C ALA A 90 31.52 3.23 5.77
N ILE A 91 30.99 2.18 6.40
CA ILE A 91 31.08 1.93 7.85
C ILE A 91 32.56 1.81 8.28
N PRO A 92 33.03 2.64 9.24
CA PRO A 92 33.35 2.18 10.60
C PRO A 92 32.90 3.17 11.70
N PRO A 93 33.02 2.83 13.01
CA PRO A 93 32.13 3.34 14.06
C PRO A 93 32.49 4.76 14.50
N GLY A 94 31.49 5.63 14.49
CA GLY A 94 31.55 6.96 15.09
C GLY A 94 30.32 7.76 14.71
N TYR A 95 29.58 8.25 15.71
CA TYR A 95 28.50 9.21 15.51
C TYR A 95 29.12 10.51 14.98
N LYS A 96 29.07 10.74 13.66
CA LYS A 96 29.51 12.01 13.05
C LYS A 96 28.31 12.91 12.81
N VAL A 97 28.50 14.21 13.06
CA VAL A 97 27.52 15.27 12.85
C VAL A 97 27.70 15.80 11.42
N ASN A 98 27.23 15.05 10.42
CA ASN A 98 27.02 15.53 9.05
C ASN A 98 25.51 15.69 8.82
N PRO A 99 25.04 16.46 7.82
CA PRO A 99 23.60 16.65 7.63
C PRO A 99 22.90 15.29 7.49
N LEU A 100 22.00 15.02 8.42
CA LEU A 100 21.31 13.74 8.55
C LEU A 100 20.30 13.59 7.41
N LEU A 101 20.36 12.48 6.69
CA LEU A 101 19.45 12.22 5.57
C LEU A 101 18.02 12.07 6.09
N GLY A 102 17.06 12.80 5.51
CA GLY A 102 15.63 12.69 5.84
C GLY A 102 15.14 13.49 7.05
N THR A 103 16.00 14.30 7.70
CA THR A 103 15.61 15.15 8.86
C THR A 103 15.15 16.55 8.49
N THR A 104 15.51 17.05 7.30
CA THR A 104 15.25 18.43 6.86
C THR A 104 14.41 18.50 5.58
N THR A 105 14.43 17.43 4.77
CA THR A 105 13.64 17.31 3.55
C THR A 105 12.49 16.35 3.81
N PRO A 106 11.23 16.78 3.63
CA PRO A 106 10.11 15.86 3.66
C PRO A 106 10.31 14.76 2.60
N LEU A 107 10.19 13.49 2.99
CA LEU A 107 10.37 12.37 2.06
C LEU A 107 9.02 11.71 1.75
N PRO A 108 8.76 11.35 0.48
CA PRO A 108 7.55 10.62 0.14
C PRO A 108 7.67 9.18 0.64
N TRP A 109 6.60 8.66 1.25
CA TRP A 109 6.41 7.23 1.43
C TRP A 109 5.29 6.70 0.57
N ASP A 110 5.31 5.40 0.30
CA ASP A 110 4.31 4.77 -0.57
C ASP A 110 2.93 4.72 0.09
N HIS A 111 1.87 4.77 -0.70
CA HIS A 111 0.49 4.60 -0.21
C HIS A 111 0.26 3.13 0.23
N LEU A 112 -0.66 2.85 1.16
CA LEU A 112 -0.94 1.48 1.66
C LEU A 112 -1.21 0.45 0.55
N ILE A 113 -1.70 0.89 -0.62
CA ILE A 113 -1.92 0.03 -1.81
C ILE A 113 -0.62 -0.65 -2.26
N TYR A 114 0.53 0.01 -2.10
CA TYR A 114 1.84 -0.52 -2.40
C TYR A 114 2.12 -1.75 -1.55
N ALA A 115 1.89 -1.63 -0.23
CA ALA A 115 2.13 -2.72 0.71
C ALA A 115 1.16 -3.88 0.43
N PHE A 116 -0.11 -3.58 0.16
CA PHE A 116 -1.11 -4.57 -0.23
C PHE A 116 -0.69 -5.38 -1.47
N LEU A 117 -0.29 -4.72 -2.56
CA LEU A 117 0.10 -5.39 -3.81
C LEU A 117 1.35 -6.24 -3.62
N LEU A 118 2.36 -5.71 -2.93
CA LEU A 118 3.57 -6.47 -2.68
C LEU A 118 3.34 -7.65 -1.74
N GLU A 119 2.52 -7.51 -0.70
CA GLU A 119 2.25 -8.62 0.21
C GLU A 119 1.42 -9.74 -0.46
N ASN A 120 0.61 -9.42 -1.48
CA ASN A 120 -0.05 -10.43 -2.31
C ASN A 120 0.94 -11.33 -3.06
N THR A 121 2.19 -10.91 -3.29
CA THR A 121 3.23 -11.77 -3.91
C THR A 121 3.75 -12.87 -2.97
N GLY A 122 3.41 -12.80 -1.67
CA GLY A 122 3.96 -13.70 -0.64
C GLY A 122 5.39 -13.36 -0.22
N ILE A 123 5.89 -12.16 -0.57
CA ILE A 123 7.28 -11.75 -0.28
C ILE A 123 7.61 -11.78 1.22
N VAL A 124 6.65 -11.44 2.09
CA VAL A 124 6.85 -11.45 3.55
C VAL A 124 7.04 -12.88 4.06
N GLU A 125 6.23 -13.82 3.56
CA GLU A 125 6.30 -15.24 3.91
C GLU A 125 7.60 -15.86 3.43
N ILE A 126 7.98 -15.60 2.17
CA ILE A 126 9.19 -16.13 1.55
C ILE A 126 10.43 -15.62 2.29
N LEU A 127 10.57 -14.30 2.46
CA LEU A 127 11.75 -13.72 3.11
C LEU A 127 11.77 -13.96 4.63
N GLY A 128 10.60 -14.03 5.27
CA GLY A 128 10.50 -14.46 6.67
C GLY A 128 10.99 -15.89 6.87
N GLU A 129 10.68 -16.80 5.96
CA GLU A 129 11.18 -18.18 5.99
C GLU A 129 12.69 -18.24 5.73
N VAL A 130 13.23 -17.39 4.86
CA VAL A 130 14.69 -17.22 4.68
C VAL A 130 15.35 -16.82 6.00
N VAL A 131 14.86 -15.77 6.66
CA VAL A 131 15.38 -15.30 7.95
C VAL A 131 15.29 -16.41 9.00
N ARG A 132 14.14 -17.07 9.11
CA ARG A 132 13.95 -18.19 10.05
C ARG A 132 14.97 -19.30 9.83
N ARG A 133 15.21 -19.70 8.58
CA ARG A 133 16.19 -20.75 8.26
C ARG A 133 17.62 -20.35 8.55
N TYR A 134 18.00 -19.09 8.35
CA TYR A 134 19.34 -18.61 8.73
C TYR A 134 19.54 -18.44 10.24
N LYS A 135 18.46 -18.23 11.01
CA LYS A 135 18.52 -17.98 12.45
C LYS A 135 18.37 -19.22 13.31
N VAL A 136 17.54 -20.17 12.87
CA VAL A 136 17.15 -21.34 13.66
C VAL A 136 17.88 -22.61 13.19
N GLY A 137 18.36 -22.66 11.95
CA GLY A 137 18.97 -23.86 11.41
C GLY A 137 20.04 -23.61 10.35
N GLU A 138 20.39 -24.68 9.65
CA GLU A 138 21.47 -24.71 8.65
C GLU A 138 20.97 -25.33 7.33
N THR A 139 19.67 -25.20 7.04
CA THR A 139 19.04 -25.83 5.86
C THR A 139 19.29 -25.06 4.56
N LEU A 140 19.80 -23.83 4.63
CA LEU A 140 20.23 -23.03 3.49
C LEU A 140 21.75 -23.08 3.34
N ALA A 141 22.25 -22.70 2.17
CA ALA A 141 23.69 -22.58 1.93
C ALA A 141 24.34 -21.59 2.92
N PRO A 142 25.63 -21.78 3.28
CA PRO A 142 26.33 -20.89 4.19
C PRO A 142 26.24 -19.42 3.73
N PRO A 143 25.69 -18.50 4.54
CA PRO A 143 25.54 -17.10 4.16
C PRO A 143 26.86 -16.33 4.25
N SER A 144 27.01 -15.31 3.41
CA SER A 144 28.03 -14.28 3.58
C SER A 144 27.79 -13.43 4.84
N VAL A 145 28.81 -12.70 5.27
CA VAL A 145 28.69 -11.75 6.40
C VAL A 145 27.59 -10.72 6.14
N GLN A 146 27.48 -10.25 4.90
CA GLN A 146 26.49 -9.27 4.49
C GLN A 146 25.06 -9.82 4.60
N THR A 147 24.83 -11.07 4.20
CA THR A 147 23.53 -11.74 4.37
C THR A 147 23.19 -11.96 5.83
N LEU A 148 24.16 -12.28 6.68
CA LEU A 148 23.95 -12.37 8.14
C LEU A 148 23.56 -11.01 8.76
N VAL A 149 24.19 -9.93 8.32
CA VAL A 149 23.84 -8.56 8.75
C VAL A 149 22.42 -8.21 8.29
N TRP A 150 22.08 -8.48 7.02
CA TRP A 150 20.71 -8.30 6.52
C TRP A 150 19.69 -9.12 7.31
N ALA A 151 19.98 -10.39 7.61
CA ALA A 151 19.06 -11.28 8.34
C ALA A 151 18.85 -10.78 9.78
N ARG A 152 19.91 -10.29 10.44
CA ARG A 152 19.80 -9.63 11.75
C ARG A 152 18.95 -8.37 11.66
N ASN A 153 19.19 -7.50 10.70
CA ASN A 153 18.45 -6.26 10.55
C ASN A 153 16.97 -6.53 10.28
N THR A 154 16.68 -7.49 9.42
CA THR A 154 15.32 -7.89 9.08
C THR A 154 14.57 -8.45 10.29
N GLU A 155 15.22 -9.32 11.07
CA GLU A 155 14.67 -9.87 12.31
C GLU A 155 14.37 -8.76 13.33
N GLU A 156 15.37 -7.94 13.64
CA GLU A 156 15.26 -6.86 14.64
C GLU A 156 14.23 -5.79 14.27
N LEU A 157 14.07 -5.48 12.98
CA LEU A 157 13.14 -4.45 12.53
C LEU A 157 11.68 -4.93 12.42
N PHE A 158 11.45 -6.18 12.00
CA PHE A 158 10.13 -6.62 11.56
C PHE A 158 9.59 -7.92 12.17
N PHE A 159 10.45 -8.77 12.74
CA PHE A 159 10.04 -10.06 13.30
C PHE A 159 10.24 -10.17 14.81
N ARG A 160 11.00 -9.25 15.40
CA ARG A 160 11.13 -9.08 16.85
C ARG A 160 10.05 -8.14 17.39
N ASP A 161 9.74 -8.28 18.67
CA ASP A 161 8.92 -7.30 19.37
C ASP A 161 9.58 -5.90 19.27
N PRO A 162 8.84 -4.89 18.79
CA PRO A 162 9.39 -3.57 18.57
C PRO A 162 9.74 -2.90 19.91
N PRO A 163 10.77 -2.04 19.96
CA PRO A 163 11.06 -1.25 21.15
C PRO A 163 9.83 -0.43 21.58
N ALA A 164 9.71 -0.20 22.89
CA ALA A 164 8.65 0.63 23.43
C ALA A 164 8.67 2.02 22.77
N PHE A 165 7.49 2.52 22.40
CA PHE A 165 7.28 3.84 21.80
C PHE A 165 7.92 4.04 20.41
N HIS A 166 8.28 2.95 19.72
CA HIS A 166 8.79 3.02 18.35
C HIS A 166 7.65 3.15 17.32
N ILE A 167 7.88 3.88 16.23
CA ILE A 167 6.86 4.15 15.19
C ILE A 167 6.39 2.88 14.49
N LEU A 168 7.27 1.89 14.31
CA LEU A 168 6.91 0.56 13.78
C LEU A 168 6.16 -0.32 14.81
N GLY A 169 5.98 0.16 16.04
CA GLY A 169 5.37 -0.52 17.17
C GLY A 169 3.85 -0.70 17.08
N VAL A 170 3.38 -1.40 16.05
CA VAL A 170 1.94 -1.61 15.82
C VAL A 170 1.39 -2.87 16.47
N SER A 171 2.25 -3.84 16.82
CA SER A 171 1.88 -5.01 17.60
C SER A 171 1.83 -4.69 19.10
N SER A 172 0.91 -5.34 19.81
CA SER A 172 0.75 -5.22 21.27
C SER A 172 -0.03 -6.42 21.80
N GLN A 173 -0.24 -6.53 23.11
CA GLN A 173 -1.12 -7.57 23.67
C GLN A 173 -2.55 -7.50 23.13
N LEU A 174 -3.02 -6.31 22.71
CA LEU A 174 -4.35 -6.12 22.10
C LEU A 174 -4.36 -6.49 20.61
N ARG A 175 -3.19 -6.51 19.98
CA ARG A 175 -2.98 -6.76 18.54
C ARG A 175 -1.74 -7.64 18.36
N PRO A 176 -1.76 -8.90 18.84
CA PRO A 176 -0.54 -9.69 19.02
C PRO A 176 0.05 -10.17 17.70
N ASP A 177 -0.80 -10.45 16.70
CA ASP A 177 -0.36 -11.00 15.42
C ASP A 177 -0.16 -9.89 14.37
N ALA A 178 1.10 -9.61 14.04
CA ALA A 178 1.47 -8.62 13.03
C ALA A 178 0.92 -8.95 11.63
N ARG A 179 0.77 -10.23 11.25
CA ARG A 179 0.21 -10.63 9.96
C ARG A 179 -1.26 -10.28 9.87
N VAL A 180 -2.00 -10.59 10.94
CA VAL A 180 -3.41 -10.23 11.07
C VAL A 180 -3.60 -8.71 11.09
N ASN A 181 -2.74 -7.97 11.79
CA ASN A 181 -2.82 -6.52 11.85
C ASN A 181 -2.64 -5.85 10.47
N ARG A 182 -1.77 -6.40 9.61
CA ARG A 182 -1.61 -5.94 8.22
C ARG A 182 -2.85 -6.19 7.38
N ARG A 183 -3.37 -7.42 7.41
CA ARG A 183 -4.61 -7.79 6.70
C ARG A 183 -5.80 -6.95 7.16
N ASN A 184 -5.90 -6.65 8.46
CA ASN A 184 -6.92 -5.73 8.98
C ASN A 184 -6.80 -4.33 8.37
N ALA A 185 -5.59 -3.77 8.24
CA ALA A 185 -5.40 -2.47 7.60
C ALA A 185 -5.81 -2.48 6.12
N TYR A 186 -5.46 -3.53 5.36
CA TYR A 186 -5.89 -3.69 3.97
C TYR A 186 -7.41 -3.84 3.85
N TRP A 187 -8.01 -4.63 4.74
CA TRP A 187 -9.44 -4.81 4.78
C TRP A 187 -10.17 -3.51 5.09
N ARG A 188 -9.71 -2.74 6.09
CA ARG A 188 -10.25 -1.41 6.40
C ARG A 188 -10.17 -0.49 5.19
N MET A 189 -8.99 -0.40 4.56
CA MET A 189 -8.72 0.55 3.49
C MET A 189 -9.37 0.20 2.15
N PHE A 190 -9.38 -1.08 1.76
CA PHE A 190 -9.76 -1.53 0.42
C PHE A 190 -10.90 -2.56 0.41
N GLY A 191 -11.35 -3.01 1.58
CA GLY A 191 -12.40 -4.03 1.69
C GLY A 191 -11.99 -5.41 1.17
N ARG A 192 -10.69 -5.67 1.02
CA ARG A 192 -10.18 -6.92 0.44
C ARG A 192 -9.04 -7.49 1.27
N ASP A 193 -9.00 -8.82 1.32
CA ASP A 193 -7.93 -9.59 1.96
C ASP A 193 -6.86 -9.95 0.92
N LEU A 194 -5.72 -10.47 1.38
CA LEU A 194 -4.69 -11.02 0.50
C LEU A 194 -5.18 -12.32 -0.17
N SER A 195 -4.69 -12.59 -1.37
CA SER A 195 -5.06 -13.76 -2.18
C SER A 195 -4.67 -15.10 -1.55
N HIS A 196 -3.60 -15.10 -0.75
CA HIS A 196 -3.12 -16.28 -0.04
C HIS A 196 -3.62 -16.30 1.42
N PRO A 197 -3.80 -17.50 2.01
CA PRO A 197 -4.20 -17.61 3.41
C PRO A 197 -3.07 -17.20 4.37
N PRO A 198 -3.39 -16.72 5.58
CA PRO A 198 -2.38 -16.50 6.60
C PRO A 198 -1.73 -17.85 6.97
N LEU A 199 -0.40 -17.92 6.88
CA LEU A 199 0.36 -19.13 7.17
C LEU A 199 0.18 -19.52 8.64
N GLY A 200 -0.38 -20.71 8.90
CA GLY A 200 -0.54 -21.25 10.25
C GLY A 200 -1.82 -20.81 11.01
N ALA A 201 -2.75 -20.09 10.38
CA ALA A 201 -4.03 -19.72 10.99
C ALA A 201 -5.24 -20.13 10.12
N PRO A 202 -6.32 -20.70 10.72
CA PRO A 202 -7.52 -21.04 9.96
C PRO A 202 -8.22 -19.78 9.44
N LEU A 203 -8.69 -19.82 8.18
CA LEU A 203 -9.35 -18.68 7.49
C LEU A 203 -10.69 -18.26 8.12
N GLU A 204 -11.36 -19.17 8.84
CA GLU A 204 -12.74 -19.03 9.24
C GLU A 204 -12.89 -18.35 10.61
N GLY A 205 -13.83 -17.40 10.73
CA GLY A 205 -14.16 -16.75 12.00
C GLY A 205 -13.17 -15.71 12.51
N GLN A 206 -12.25 -15.25 11.66
CA GLN A 206 -11.18 -14.32 12.01
C GLN A 206 -11.71 -13.01 12.66
N PRO A 207 -11.45 -12.76 13.96
CA PRO A 207 -12.06 -11.66 14.73
C PRO A 207 -11.82 -10.27 14.13
N TRP A 208 -10.67 -10.09 13.49
CA TRP A 208 -10.26 -8.82 12.91
C TRP A 208 -11.14 -8.32 11.75
N LYS A 209 -11.98 -9.18 11.14
CA LYS A 209 -13.01 -8.78 10.17
C LYS A 209 -14.32 -8.34 10.83
N ARG A 210 -14.54 -8.67 12.10
CA ARG A 210 -15.75 -8.33 12.87
C ARG A 210 -15.65 -6.95 13.52
N ASP A 211 -14.45 -6.58 13.97
CA ASP A 211 -14.19 -5.29 14.63
C ASP A 211 -14.09 -4.12 13.63
N VAL A 212 -14.24 -4.41 12.35
CA VAL A 212 -14.33 -3.42 11.28
C VAL A 212 -15.78 -2.99 11.19
N GLY A 213 -16.10 -1.82 11.75
CA GLY A 213 -17.46 -1.27 11.71
C GLY A 213 -18.02 -1.09 10.30
N ALA A 214 -19.24 -0.57 10.18
CA ALA A 214 -19.96 -0.36 8.91
C ALA A 214 -19.18 0.43 7.85
N GLY A 215 -18.15 1.17 8.26
CA GLY A 215 -17.16 1.70 7.36
C GLY A 215 -16.07 0.66 7.06
N THR A 216 -16.30 -0.24 6.12
CA THR A 216 -15.22 -0.87 5.35
C THR A 216 -15.37 -0.44 3.89
N ASN A 217 -14.27 -0.23 3.18
CA ASN A 217 -14.31 0.18 1.77
C ASN A 217 -14.60 -1.00 0.81
N ALA A 218 -15.68 -1.75 1.08
CA ALA A 218 -16.03 -2.98 0.35
C ALA A 218 -16.21 -2.78 -1.16
N ARG A 219 -16.67 -1.59 -1.58
CA ARG A 219 -16.88 -1.24 -2.99
C ARG A 219 -15.66 -0.59 -3.67
N PHE A 220 -14.52 -0.50 -2.98
CA PHE A 220 -13.35 0.21 -3.51
C PHE A 220 -12.93 -0.34 -4.87
N PHE A 221 -12.78 -1.66 -4.96
CA PHE A 221 -12.36 -2.29 -6.22
C PHE A 221 -13.42 -2.21 -7.31
N ASP A 222 -14.71 -2.18 -6.97
CA ASP A 222 -15.78 -2.00 -7.96
C ASP A 222 -15.69 -0.63 -8.63
N ILE A 223 -15.50 0.43 -7.84
CA ILE A 223 -15.36 1.82 -8.32
C ILE A 223 -14.02 1.99 -9.05
N TRP A 224 -12.95 1.40 -8.53
CA TRP A 224 -11.63 1.40 -9.16
C TRP A 224 -11.66 0.76 -10.54
N GLU A 225 -12.23 -0.44 -10.67
CA GLU A 225 -12.35 -1.11 -11.97
C GLU A 225 -13.23 -0.32 -12.95
N GLU A 226 -14.28 0.32 -12.45
CA GLU A 226 -15.10 1.20 -13.28
C GLU A 226 -14.31 2.42 -13.76
N LEU A 227 -13.52 3.06 -12.89
CA LEU A 227 -12.62 4.14 -13.28
C LEU A 227 -11.67 3.69 -14.39
N LEU A 228 -11.07 2.51 -14.27
CA LEU A 228 -10.17 1.97 -15.29
C LEU A 228 -10.88 1.76 -16.65
N ARG A 229 -12.13 1.30 -16.66
CA ARG A 229 -12.92 1.15 -17.89
C ARG A 229 -13.21 2.50 -18.55
N GLN A 230 -13.63 3.49 -17.77
CA GLN A 230 -13.94 4.83 -18.28
C GLN A 230 -12.69 5.55 -18.80
N VAL A 231 -11.56 5.42 -18.10
CA VAL A 231 -10.27 5.96 -18.56
C VAL A 231 -9.81 5.28 -19.85
N TRP A 232 -9.96 3.95 -19.96
CA TRP A 232 -9.67 3.23 -21.21
C TRP A 232 -10.53 3.72 -22.39
N GLN A 233 -11.83 3.95 -22.16
CA GLN A 233 -12.70 4.56 -23.15
C GLN A 233 -12.24 5.97 -23.53
N GLY A 234 -11.79 6.76 -22.55
CA GLY A 234 -11.10 8.03 -22.77
C GLY A 234 -9.90 7.91 -23.72
N ILE A 235 -9.00 6.97 -23.45
CA ILE A 235 -7.78 6.73 -24.23
C ILE A 235 -8.13 6.34 -25.68
N LEU A 236 -9.14 5.48 -25.87
CA LEU A 236 -9.58 5.09 -27.22
C LEU A 236 -10.13 6.28 -28.02
N ASN A 237 -10.84 7.19 -27.36
CA ASN A 237 -11.46 8.35 -28.00
C ASN A 237 -10.53 9.57 -28.10
N ASP A 238 -9.39 9.57 -27.41
CA ASP A 238 -8.44 10.70 -27.37
C ASP A 238 -7.89 11.10 -28.75
N ARG A 239 -7.78 10.11 -29.65
CA ARG A 239 -7.38 10.31 -31.05
C ARG A 239 -8.55 10.31 -32.01
N ASN A 240 -9.78 10.30 -31.51
CA ASN A 240 -10.96 10.26 -32.35
C ASN A 240 -11.17 11.63 -33.02
N GLN A 241 -11.02 11.66 -34.34
CA GLN A 241 -11.21 12.85 -35.18
C GLN A 241 -12.58 12.88 -35.88
N GLY A 242 -13.41 11.83 -35.72
CA GLY A 242 -14.71 11.75 -36.38
C GLY A 242 -15.67 10.75 -35.72
N GLY A 243 -16.92 11.18 -35.51
CA GLY A 243 -17.96 10.39 -34.84
C GLY A 243 -18.22 10.85 -33.39
N PRO A 244 -19.24 10.29 -32.71
CA PRO A 244 -19.57 10.66 -31.33
C PRO A 244 -18.44 10.29 -30.36
N ASN A 245 -17.99 11.24 -29.54
CA ASN A 245 -17.09 10.97 -28.44
C ASN A 245 -17.91 10.55 -27.21
N ALA A 246 -17.83 9.29 -26.82
CA ALA A 246 -18.57 8.75 -25.69
C ALA A 246 -17.84 8.94 -24.35
N THR A 247 -16.69 9.61 -24.31
CA THR A 247 -15.94 9.86 -23.08
C THR A 247 -16.67 10.88 -22.20
N ASP A 248 -17.00 10.47 -20.98
CA ASP A 248 -17.62 11.32 -19.97
C ASP A 248 -16.58 11.71 -18.90
N ARG A 249 -15.97 12.88 -19.09
CA ARG A 249 -14.97 13.43 -18.16
C ARG A 249 -15.56 13.76 -16.78
N SER A 250 -16.84 14.15 -16.72
CA SER A 250 -17.54 14.45 -15.46
C SER A 250 -17.73 13.17 -14.64
N TYR A 251 -18.04 12.07 -15.31
CA TYR A 251 -18.15 10.77 -14.65
C TYR A 251 -16.79 10.24 -14.16
N ILE A 252 -15.71 10.40 -14.94
CA ILE A 252 -14.35 10.06 -14.48
C ILE A 252 -13.98 10.86 -13.22
N ALA A 253 -14.20 12.18 -13.23
CA ALA A 253 -13.96 13.04 -12.07
C ALA A 253 -14.77 12.60 -10.84
N TYR A 254 -16.05 12.24 -11.04
CA TYR A 254 -16.91 11.70 -9.98
C TYR A 254 -16.40 10.38 -9.39
N LEU A 255 -15.87 9.47 -10.22
CA LEU A 255 -15.26 8.21 -9.73
C LEU A 255 -13.99 8.49 -8.92
N CYS A 256 -13.14 9.42 -9.37
CA CYS A 256 -11.96 9.86 -8.62
C CYS A 256 -12.34 10.49 -7.28
N GLN A 257 -13.34 11.38 -7.25
CA GLN A 257 -13.86 11.96 -6.01
C GLN A 257 -14.41 10.89 -5.07
N SER A 258 -15.18 9.93 -5.59
CA SER A 258 -15.73 8.83 -4.79
C SER A 258 -14.62 8.00 -4.13
N LEU A 259 -13.54 7.69 -4.87
CA LEU A 259 -12.37 7.00 -4.33
C LEU A 259 -11.65 7.86 -3.29
N SER A 260 -11.47 9.16 -3.55
CA SER A 260 -10.88 10.12 -2.60
C SER A 260 -11.64 10.13 -1.27
N GLU A 261 -12.97 10.28 -1.30
CA GLU A 261 -13.82 10.27 -0.12
C GLU A 261 -13.74 8.94 0.64
N MET A 262 -13.76 7.80 -0.07
CA MET A 262 -13.60 6.49 0.54
C MET A 262 -12.26 6.34 1.27
N LEU A 263 -11.15 6.78 0.68
CA LEU A 263 -9.81 6.67 1.28
C LEU A 263 -9.65 7.63 2.47
N THR A 264 -10.01 8.90 2.29
CA THR A 264 -9.92 9.93 3.35
C THR A 264 -10.79 9.60 4.56
N MET A 265 -11.98 9.03 4.36
CA MET A 265 -12.85 8.57 5.46
C MET A 265 -12.20 7.50 6.34
N ARG A 266 -11.26 6.71 5.80
CA ARG A 266 -10.47 5.73 6.59
C ARG A 266 -9.36 6.35 7.40
N ARG A 267 -8.88 7.50 6.97
CA ARG A 267 -7.80 8.26 7.62
C ARG A 267 -8.29 9.38 8.52
N ARG A 268 -9.61 9.60 8.59
CA ARG A 268 -10.20 10.61 9.46
C ARG A 268 -9.69 10.42 10.89
N GLY A 269 -9.19 11.51 11.49
CA GLY A 269 -8.59 11.46 12.82
C GLY A 269 -7.23 10.75 12.88
N GLY A 270 -6.51 10.64 11.76
CA GLY A 270 -5.18 10.02 11.69
C GLY A 270 -5.18 8.49 11.83
N MET A 271 -6.35 7.86 11.73
CA MET A 271 -6.47 6.40 11.71
C MET A 271 -5.65 5.82 10.55
N LEU A 272 -5.02 4.65 10.77
CA LEU A 272 -4.14 3.96 9.81
C LEU A 272 -2.83 4.67 9.47
N ALA A 273 -2.55 5.88 9.96
CA ALA A 273 -1.30 6.59 9.62
C ALA A 273 -0.05 5.83 10.08
N GLN A 274 -0.08 5.34 11.33
CA GLN A 274 1.03 4.55 11.87
C GLN A 274 1.14 3.19 11.18
N GLU A 275 0.02 2.49 11.02
CA GLU A 275 -0.03 1.19 10.35
C GLU A 275 0.49 1.26 8.92
N GLU A 276 0.04 2.25 8.15
CA GLU A 276 0.54 2.47 6.79
C GLU A 276 2.04 2.69 6.78
N PHE A 277 2.54 3.64 7.58
CA PHE A 277 3.96 3.93 7.61
C PHE A 277 4.78 2.68 7.95
N ALA A 278 4.33 1.90 8.94
CA ALA A 278 5.01 0.68 9.37
C ALA A 278 5.02 -0.40 8.28
N TYR A 279 3.87 -0.69 7.67
CA TYR A 279 3.73 -1.77 6.70
C TYR A 279 4.37 -1.42 5.36
N VAL A 280 4.19 -0.19 4.89
CA VAL A 280 4.88 0.30 3.69
C VAL A 280 6.39 0.23 3.87
N THR A 281 6.89 0.63 5.05
CA THR A 281 8.33 0.56 5.36
C THR A 281 8.86 -0.87 5.31
N MET A 282 8.13 -1.82 5.92
CA MET A 282 8.46 -3.25 5.89
C MET A 282 8.47 -3.79 4.45
N LEU A 283 7.43 -3.55 3.67
CA LEU A 283 7.35 -4.05 2.29
C LEU A 283 8.38 -3.37 1.37
N ASN A 284 8.76 -2.13 1.67
CA ASN A 284 9.80 -1.42 0.94
C ASN A 284 11.21 -1.99 1.22
N TRP A 285 11.48 -2.50 2.44
CA TRP A 285 12.70 -3.26 2.76
C TRP A 285 12.79 -4.57 1.98
N PHE A 286 11.69 -5.30 1.94
CA PHE A 286 11.62 -6.56 1.21
C PHE A 286 11.70 -6.37 -0.30
N HIS A 287 11.00 -5.36 -0.85
CA HIS A 287 11.13 -5.02 -2.26
C HIS A 287 12.59 -4.67 -2.60
N LEU A 288 13.25 -3.82 -1.81
CA LEU A 288 14.67 -3.48 -2.03
C LEU A 288 15.58 -4.73 -2.04
N THR A 289 15.25 -5.75 -1.24
CA THR A 289 16.01 -7.01 -1.18
C THR A 289 15.99 -7.76 -2.52
N VAL A 290 14.85 -7.75 -3.23
CA VAL A 290 14.67 -8.48 -4.50
C VAL A 290 14.75 -7.60 -5.76
N GLU A 291 14.74 -6.28 -5.59
CA GLU A 291 14.86 -5.31 -6.69
C GLU A 291 16.24 -5.39 -7.38
N TYR A 292 17.28 -5.70 -6.62
CA TYR A 292 18.67 -5.78 -7.07
C TYR A 292 19.32 -7.14 -6.77
N GLU A 293 20.52 -7.37 -7.30
CA GLU A 293 21.36 -8.53 -6.95
C GLU A 293 22.06 -8.32 -5.59
N THR A 294 21.24 -8.27 -4.54
CA THR A 294 21.69 -8.07 -3.16
C THR A 294 22.45 -9.30 -2.64
N PRO A 295 23.21 -9.19 -1.54
CA PRO A 295 23.95 -10.33 -0.97
C PRO A 295 23.08 -11.55 -0.73
N VAL A 296 21.83 -11.36 -0.30
CA VAL A 296 20.86 -12.44 -0.08
C VAL A 296 20.52 -13.17 -1.38
N VAL A 297 20.29 -12.41 -2.45
CA VAL A 297 19.99 -12.96 -3.78
C VAL A 297 21.18 -13.78 -4.29
N ARG A 298 22.41 -13.24 -4.16
CA ARG A 298 23.64 -13.92 -4.59
C ARG A 298 23.93 -15.18 -3.79
N ASP A 299 23.81 -15.12 -2.46
CA ASP A 299 24.09 -16.28 -1.58
C ASP A 299 23.07 -17.41 -1.79
N LEU A 300 21.81 -17.08 -2.09
CA LEU A 300 20.77 -18.05 -2.41
C LEU A 300 20.82 -18.55 -3.87
N LYS A 301 21.77 -18.04 -4.68
CA LYS A 301 21.89 -18.32 -6.11
C LYS A 301 20.56 -18.09 -6.83
N ALA A 302 19.99 -16.91 -6.58
CA ALA A 302 18.69 -16.47 -7.06
C ALA A 302 18.81 -15.24 -7.98
N GLU A 303 19.98 -15.00 -8.55
CA GLU A 303 20.20 -13.93 -9.52
C GLU A 303 19.32 -14.12 -10.77
N ALA A 304 18.90 -12.99 -11.34
CA ALA A 304 18.12 -12.94 -12.58
C ALA A 304 18.81 -12.12 -13.67
N GLY A 305 20.09 -11.77 -13.47
CA GLY A 305 20.89 -10.94 -14.37
C GLY A 305 20.51 -9.46 -14.35
N THR A 306 21.21 -8.68 -15.18
CA THR A 306 21.08 -7.21 -15.25
C THR A 306 19.69 -6.73 -15.65
N ASN A 307 18.97 -7.52 -16.47
CA ASN A 307 17.59 -7.23 -16.89
C ASN A 307 16.54 -8.04 -16.11
N GLY A 308 16.97 -8.73 -15.05
CA GLY A 308 16.11 -9.55 -14.22
C GLY A 308 15.14 -8.72 -13.40
N ASN A 309 13.89 -9.18 -13.30
CA ASN A 309 12.85 -8.51 -12.55
C ASN A 309 12.79 -9.02 -11.08
N PRO A 310 12.20 -8.25 -10.14
CA PRO A 310 12.10 -8.67 -8.73
C PRO A 310 11.26 -9.94 -8.51
N ALA A 311 10.28 -10.23 -9.37
CA ALA A 311 9.45 -11.43 -9.26
C ALA A 311 10.23 -12.71 -9.57
N ASP A 312 11.12 -12.69 -10.56
CA ASP A 312 11.96 -13.82 -10.95
C ASP A 312 12.93 -14.16 -9.80
N ARG A 313 13.54 -13.12 -9.20
CA ARG A 313 14.40 -13.29 -8.01
C ARG A 313 13.58 -13.82 -6.82
N LEU A 314 12.38 -13.30 -6.59
CA LEU A 314 11.50 -13.80 -5.54
C LEU A 314 11.12 -15.26 -5.77
N ALA A 315 10.81 -15.67 -7.00
CA ALA A 315 10.48 -17.05 -7.34
C ALA A 315 11.67 -17.99 -7.14
N ALA A 316 12.88 -17.56 -7.53
CA ALA A 316 14.10 -18.33 -7.30
C ALA A 316 14.42 -18.48 -5.80
N ILE A 317 14.24 -17.42 -4.99
CA ILE A 317 14.34 -17.49 -3.52
C ILE A 317 13.26 -18.40 -2.95
N GLY A 318 12.02 -18.24 -3.41
CA GLY A 318 10.86 -19.05 -3.02
C GLY A 318 11.11 -20.55 -3.21
N ALA A 319 11.73 -20.93 -4.33
CA ALA A 319 12.12 -22.31 -4.60
C ALA A 319 13.16 -22.86 -3.58
N ARG A 320 14.03 -22.01 -3.01
CA ARG A 320 14.96 -22.42 -1.94
C ARG A 320 14.26 -22.69 -0.62
N VAL A 321 13.18 -21.97 -0.34
CA VAL A 321 12.41 -22.12 0.89
C VAL A 321 11.18 -23.00 0.75
N GLY A 322 10.84 -23.45 -0.46
CA GLY A 322 9.68 -24.30 -0.72
C GLY A 322 8.35 -23.55 -0.72
N ILE A 323 8.36 -22.25 -1.00
CA ILE A 323 7.16 -21.41 -1.11
C ILE A 323 7.13 -20.83 -2.53
N THR A 324 6.10 -21.18 -3.30
CA THR A 324 5.93 -20.68 -4.67
C THR A 324 5.15 -19.37 -4.65
N PRO A 325 5.69 -18.25 -5.15
CA PRO A 325 4.92 -17.02 -5.27
C PRO A 325 3.84 -17.16 -6.37
N PRO A 326 2.79 -16.32 -6.33
CA PRO A 326 1.76 -16.30 -7.37
C PRO A 326 2.33 -15.97 -8.76
N ARG A 327 1.62 -16.38 -9.82
CA ARG A 327 2.09 -16.20 -11.21
C ARG A 327 2.10 -14.73 -11.63
N GLU A 328 1.17 -13.96 -11.09
CA GLU A 328 0.97 -12.53 -11.27
C GLU A 328 1.97 -11.66 -10.49
N SER A 329 2.98 -12.25 -9.84
CA SER A 329 3.92 -11.50 -9.00
C SER A 329 4.64 -10.40 -9.77
N ARG A 330 4.96 -10.63 -11.05
CA ARG A 330 5.63 -9.64 -11.90
C ARG A 330 4.78 -8.38 -12.06
N GLU A 331 3.51 -8.57 -12.38
CA GLU A 331 2.53 -7.50 -12.52
C GLU A 331 2.33 -6.77 -11.19
N LEU A 332 2.24 -7.50 -10.07
CA LEU A 332 2.04 -6.91 -8.75
C LEU A 332 3.21 -6.01 -8.32
N PHE A 333 4.46 -6.40 -8.57
CA PHE A 333 5.63 -5.55 -8.28
C PHE A 333 5.61 -4.24 -9.07
N GLU A 334 5.27 -4.32 -10.35
CA GLU A 334 5.24 -3.15 -11.21
C GLU A 334 4.04 -2.25 -10.90
N LEU A 335 2.86 -2.83 -10.70
CA LEU A 335 1.66 -2.14 -10.26
C LEU A 335 1.89 -1.39 -8.95
N ALA A 336 2.62 -1.97 -7.99
CA ALA A 336 2.88 -1.32 -6.71
C ALA A 336 3.57 0.05 -6.90
N GLY A 337 4.56 0.12 -7.79
CA GLY A 337 5.28 1.37 -8.10
C GLY A 337 4.42 2.43 -8.79
N LEU A 338 3.47 2.01 -9.64
CA LEU A 338 2.60 2.90 -10.40
C LEU A 338 1.35 3.35 -9.62
N LEU A 339 0.73 2.43 -8.86
CA LEU A 339 -0.49 2.70 -8.11
C LEU A 339 -0.25 3.50 -6.84
N SER A 340 0.93 3.36 -6.21
CA SER A 340 1.29 4.13 -5.03
C SER A 340 1.13 5.64 -5.22
N PRO A 341 1.81 6.29 -6.19
CA PRO A 341 1.65 7.72 -6.44
C PRO A 341 0.23 8.06 -6.93
N LEU A 342 -0.36 7.25 -7.81
CA LEU A 342 -1.72 7.51 -8.32
C LEU A 342 -2.76 7.57 -7.19
N MET A 343 -2.69 6.63 -6.24
CA MET A 343 -3.60 6.62 -5.10
C MET A 343 -3.41 7.82 -4.20
N TRP A 344 -2.17 8.31 -4.04
CA TRP A 344 -1.94 9.57 -3.34
C TRP A 344 -2.63 10.75 -4.03
N PHE A 345 -2.53 10.86 -5.36
CA PHE A 345 -3.18 11.94 -6.12
C PHE A 345 -4.70 11.87 -6.04
N ILE A 346 -5.27 10.68 -6.23
CA ILE A 346 -6.71 10.46 -6.08
C ILE A 346 -7.14 10.82 -4.66
N GLU A 347 -6.45 10.32 -3.63
CA GLU A 347 -6.80 10.59 -2.23
C GLU A 347 -6.76 12.09 -1.90
N ASN A 348 -5.80 12.83 -2.44
CA ASN A 348 -5.68 14.28 -2.26
C ASN A 348 -6.62 15.10 -3.18
N GLY A 349 -7.45 14.44 -3.99
CA GLY A 349 -8.44 15.09 -4.84
C GLY A 349 -7.89 15.75 -6.10
N ALA A 350 -6.69 15.35 -6.55
CA ALA A 350 -6.03 15.95 -7.71
C ALA A 350 -6.74 15.71 -9.05
N PHE A 351 -7.76 14.85 -9.07
CA PHE A 351 -8.56 14.51 -10.27
C PHE A 351 -10.06 14.68 -10.01
N ASN A 352 -10.45 15.49 -9.03
CA ASN A 352 -11.86 15.70 -8.68
C ASN A 352 -12.56 16.67 -9.63
N ASP A 353 -11.80 17.47 -10.38
CA ASP A 353 -12.31 18.40 -11.39
C ASP A 353 -12.22 17.79 -12.80
N GLU A 354 -13.17 18.14 -13.68
CA GLU A 354 -13.26 17.57 -15.04
C GLU A 354 -11.99 17.78 -15.88
N SER A 355 -11.37 18.96 -15.77
CA SER A 355 -10.15 19.30 -16.52
C SER A 355 -8.95 18.49 -16.05
N ASP A 356 -8.89 18.15 -14.77
CA ASP A 356 -7.77 17.43 -14.19
C ASP A 356 -7.93 15.93 -14.41
N ALA A 357 -9.18 15.43 -14.34
CA ALA A 357 -9.53 14.05 -14.69
C ALA A 357 -9.17 13.71 -16.16
N GLU A 358 -9.21 14.68 -17.06
CA GLU A 358 -8.79 14.53 -18.46
C GLU A 358 -7.32 14.11 -18.60
N MET A 359 -6.46 14.49 -17.65
CA MET A 359 -5.04 14.10 -17.63
C MET A 359 -4.82 12.58 -17.52
N LEU A 360 -5.83 11.82 -17.05
CA LEU A 360 -5.75 10.36 -16.91
C LEU A 360 -5.77 9.62 -18.25
N TYR A 361 -6.30 10.25 -19.31
CA TYR A 361 -6.45 9.61 -20.62
C TYR A 361 -5.98 10.45 -21.80
N HIS A 362 -5.88 11.78 -21.64
CA HIS A 362 -5.48 12.67 -22.72
C HIS A 362 -3.98 12.58 -22.99
N SER A 363 -3.63 12.05 -24.17
CA SER A 363 -2.27 11.83 -24.65
C SER A 363 -1.99 12.57 -25.96
N ASN A 364 -3.04 12.89 -26.71
CA ASN A 364 -2.96 13.44 -28.05
C ASN A 364 -2.51 14.91 -27.99
N LEU A 365 -1.46 15.25 -28.74
CA LEU A 365 -0.86 16.60 -28.79
C LEU A 365 -0.31 17.11 -27.44
N VAL A 366 -0.25 16.26 -26.41
CA VAL A 366 0.37 16.58 -25.12
C VAL A 366 1.86 16.19 -25.16
N PRO A 367 2.79 17.13 -24.96
CA PRO A 367 4.21 16.78 -24.81
C PRO A 367 4.42 15.95 -23.54
N ASN A 368 4.93 14.72 -23.69
CA ASN A 368 5.24 13.81 -22.58
C ASN A 368 4.04 13.53 -21.65
N PRO A 369 3.02 12.76 -22.08
CA PRO A 369 1.79 12.52 -21.33
C PRO A 369 1.98 11.47 -20.22
N VAL A 370 2.88 11.77 -19.26
CA VAL A 370 3.33 10.85 -18.20
C VAL A 370 2.18 10.18 -17.45
N VAL A 371 1.10 10.92 -17.16
CA VAL A 371 -0.06 10.40 -16.42
C VAL A 371 -0.87 9.42 -17.26
N ALA A 372 -1.19 9.76 -18.51
CA ALA A 372 -1.93 8.88 -19.42
C ALA A 372 -1.12 7.61 -19.76
N ASP A 373 0.19 7.74 -19.99
CA ASP A 373 1.08 6.60 -20.23
C ASP A 373 1.15 5.66 -19.01
N ALA A 374 1.20 6.23 -17.80
CA ALA A 374 1.12 5.45 -16.56
C ALA A 374 -0.24 4.75 -16.42
N MET A 375 -1.36 5.41 -16.78
CA MET A 375 -2.69 4.82 -16.74
C MET A 375 -2.85 3.66 -17.72
N ILE A 376 -2.35 3.79 -18.97
CA ILE A 376 -2.31 2.68 -19.93
C ILE A 376 -1.58 1.49 -19.33
N ARG A 377 -0.40 1.73 -18.74
CA ARG A 377 0.39 0.67 -18.12
C ARG A 377 -0.31 0.03 -16.92
N ILE A 378 -0.96 0.83 -16.08
CA ILE A 378 -1.76 0.34 -14.94
C ILE A 378 -2.91 -0.54 -15.43
N ILE A 379 -3.66 -0.13 -16.46
CA ILE A 379 -4.77 -0.91 -17.03
C ILE A 379 -4.28 -2.26 -17.54
N ASP A 380 -3.17 -2.28 -18.29
CA ASP A 380 -2.57 -3.49 -18.83
C ASP A 380 -2.19 -4.49 -17.74
N LEU A 381 -1.45 -4.00 -16.74
CA LEU A 381 -0.97 -4.82 -15.63
C LEU A 381 -2.12 -5.26 -14.74
N TRP A 382 -3.12 -4.40 -14.50
CA TRP A 382 -4.29 -4.72 -13.68
C TRP A 382 -5.11 -5.84 -14.31
N GLN A 383 -5.40 -5.75 -15.61
CA GLN A 383 -6.09 -6.78 -16.35
C GLN A 383 -5.30 -8.10 -16.36
N SER A 384 -3.98 -8.05 -16.52
CA SER A 384 -3.11 -9.24 -16.46
C SER A 384 -3.11 -9.88 -15.05
N ALA A 385 -3.00 -9.09 -13.98
CA ALA A 385 -2.91 -9.58 -12.61
C ALA A 385 -4.25 -10.12 -12.07
N THR A 386 -5.36 -9.46 -12.40
CA THR A 386 -6.69 -9.81 -11.85
C THR A 386 -7.51 -10.73 -12.75
N GLY A 387 -7.19 -10.77 -14.04
CA GLY A 387 -8.01 -11.44 -15.06
C GLY A 387 -9.30 -10.69 -15.42
N THR A 388 -9.57 -9.52 -14.81
CA THR A 388 -10.74 -8.70 -15.14
C THR A 388 -10.58 -8.07 -16.53
N ARG A 389 -11.59 -8.23 -17.38
CA ARG A 389 -11.64 -7.60 -18.71
C ARG A 389 -12.00 -6.12 -18.56
N ILE A 390 -10.97 -5.27 -18.56
CA ILE A 390 -11.13 -3.81 -18.51
C ILE A 390 -11.24 -3.23 -19.91
N LYS A 391 -10.48 -3.79 -20.86
CA LYS A 391 -10.40 -3.28 -22.23
C LYS A 391 -11.55 -3.70 -23.15
N ASP A 392 -12.28 -4.75 -22.77
CA ASP A 392 -13.43 -5.19 -23.54
C ASP A 392 -14.51 -4.12 -23.35
N PRO A 393 -14.93 -3.40 -24.42
CA PRO A 393 -16.15 -2.62 -24.34
C PRO A 393 -17.23 -3.63 -23.97
N THR A 394 -18.06 -3.33 -22.99
CA THR A 394 -19.21 -4.16 -22.64
C THR A 394 -20.14 -4.28 -23.85
N VAL A 395 -19.81 -5.18 -24.78
CA VAL A 395 -20.79 -5.85 -25.62
C VAL A 395 -21.44 -6.82 -24.64
N VAL A 396 -22.43 -6.31 -23.91
CA VAL A 396 -23.53 -7.15 -23.51
C VAL A 396 -24.13 -7.61 -24.84
N SER A 397 -23.61 -8.71 -25.38
CA SER A 397 -24.33 -9.47 -26.38
C SER A 397 -25.57 -9.92 -25.64
N VAL A 398 -26.64 -9.12 -25.72
CA VAL A 398 -27.99 -9.58 -25.44
C VAL A 398 -28.18 -10.70 -26.43
N SER A 399 -27.90 -11.92 -25.98
CA SER A 399 -28.22 -13.11 -26.74
C SER A 399 -29.72 -13.02 -27.01
N PRO A 400 -30.20 -13.00 -28.27
CA PRO A 400 -31.61 -12.78 -28.57
C PRO A 400 -32.53 -13.90 -28.07
N ASP A 401 -31.98 -14.96 -27.45
CA ASP A 401 -32.72 -16.16 -27.03
C ASP A 401 -33.02 -16.28 -25.53
N ALA A 402 -32.73 -15.27 -24.70
CA ALA A 402 -33.24 -15.27 -23.33
C ALA A 402 -34.67 -14.67 -23.29
N ARG A 403 -35.68 -15.50 -23.57
CA ARG A 403 -37.07 -15.21 -23.18
C ARG A 403 -37.10 -14.84 -21.69
N ARG A 404 -37.25 -13.55 -21.40
CA ARG A 404 -37.60 -13.08 -20.05
C ARG A 404 -38.93 -13.76 -19.65
N PRO A 405 -39.02 -14.40 -18.48
CA PRO A 405 -40.33 -14.68 -17.92
C PRO A 405 -41.02 -13.34 -17.67
N ALA A 406 -42.24 -13.18 -18.19
CA ALA A 406 -43.05 -12.01 -17.96
C ALA A 406 -43.19 -11.78 -16.45
N GLN A 407 -42.74 -10.62 -15.99
CA GLN A 407 -42.94 -10.16 -14.63
C GLN A 407 -44.46 -10.08 -14.37
N PRO A 408 -45.02 -10.75 -13.35
CA PRO A 408 -46.43 -10.60 -13.04
C PRO A 408 -46.64 -9.20 -12.44
N LEU A 409 -47.39 -8.37 -13.15
CA LEU A 409 -47.93 -7.11 -12.66
C LEU A 409 -48.96 -7.44 -11.55
N ARG A 410 -48.50 -7.53 -10.30
CA ARG A 410 -49.38 -7.42 -9.13
C ARG A 410 -49.05 -6.14 -8.38
N LEU A 411 -50.02 -5.24 -8.36
CA LEU A 411 -50.07 -4.12 -7.43
C LEU A 411 -50.09 -4.64 -5.98
N PRO A 412 -49.39 -4.01 -5.02
CA PRO A 412 -49.46 -4.40 -3.62
C PRO A 412 -50.85 -4.09 -3.05
N GLU A 413 -51.47 -5.09 -2.42
CA GLU A 413 -52.63 -4.88 -1.53
C GLU A 413 -52.18 -4.23 -0.21
N PRO A 414 -53.02 -3.39 0.42
CA PRO A 414 -52.70 -2.77 1.70
C PRO A 414 -52.68 -3.81 2.83
N THR A 415 -51.58 -3.83 3.60
CA THR A 415 -51.42 -4.65 4.80
C THR A 415 -52.38 -4.18 5.90
N PRO A 416 -53.06 -5.08 6.63
CA PRO A 416 -53.86 -4.69 7.79
C PRO A 416 -52.97 -4.17 8.92
N THR A 417 -53.34 -3.03 9.47
CA THR A 417 -52.72 -2.36 10.61
C THR A 417 -52.69 -3.27 11.84
N ALA A 418 -51.50 -3.64 12.32
CA ALA A 418 -51.35 -4.27 13.62
C ALA A 418 -51.63 -3.23 14.72
N ALA A 419 -52.54 -3.57 15.64
CA ALA A 419 -52.93 -2.74 16.77
C ALA A 419 -51.74 -2.46 17.71
N ALA A 420 -51.67 -1.22 18.20
CA ALA A 420 -50.70 -0.78 19.19
C ALA A 420 -50.84 -1.53 20.53
N PRO A 421 -49.75 -1.82 21.24
CA PRO A 421 -49.81 -2.44 22.56
C PRO A 421 -50.34 -1.46 23.61
N VAL A 422 -51.38 -1.89 24.34
CA VAL A 422 -51.94 -1.21 25.50
C VAL A 422 -50.97 -1.37 26.67
N PHE A 423 -50.46 -0.24 27.20
CA PHE A 423 -49.70 -0.22 28.45
C PHE A 423 -50.63 -0.50 29.64
N THR A 424 -50.38 -1.57 30.38
CA THR A 424 -50.97 -1.80 31.71
C THR A 424 -50.11 -1.11 32.78
N PRO A 425 -50.72 -0.34 33.71
CA PRO A 425 -49.99 0.30 34.79
C PRO A 425 -49.62 -0.71 35.90
N SER A 426 -48.35 -0.67 36.30
CA SER A 426 -47.76 -1.45 37.39
C SER A 426 -48.34 -1.08 38.76
N SER A 427 -48.84 -2.06 39.51
CA SER A 427 -49.28 -1.92 40.89
C SER A 427 -48.23 -2.46 41.85
N ASN A 428 -47.39 -1.58 42.41
CA ASN A 428 -46.60 -1.90 43.61
C ASN A 428 -46.63 -0.71 44.59
N GLY A 429 -47.78 -0.57 45.25
CA GLY A 429 -47.92 0.21 46.47
C GLY A 429 -47.51 -0.64 47.67
N ASN A 430 -46.29 -0.45 48.16
CA ASN A 430 -45.79 -1.07 49.37
C ASN A 430 -46.42 -0.36 50.58
N LYS A 431 -47.23 -1.09 51.36
CA LYS A 431 -47.83 -0.59 52.60
C LYS A 431 -46.82 -0.67 53.72
N ALA A 432 -46.47 0.49 54.28
CA ALA A 432 -45.92 0.59 55.63
C ALA A 432 -47.01 0.25 56.65
N LYS A 433 -46.69 -0.59 57.64
CA LYS A 433 -47.28 -0.52 58.98
C LYS A 433 -46.29 -0.98 60.05
N VAL A 434 -46.28 -0.16 61.10
CA VAL A 434 -45.84 -0.40 62.50
C VAL A 434 -46.44 -1.67 63.05
#